data_AF-A0A530CB87-F1
#
_entry.id   AF-A0A530CB87-F1
#
_cell.length_a   1.000
_cell.length_b   1.000
_cell.length_c   1.000
_cell.angle_alpha   90.00
_cell.angle_beta   90.00
_cell.angle_gamma   90.00
#
_symmetry.space_group_name_H-M   'P 1'
#
loop_
_entity.id
_entity.type
_entity.pdbx_description
1 polymer ?
#
loop_
_entity_poly.entity_id
_entity_poly.type
_entity_poly.pdbx_seq_one_letter_code
_entity_poly.pdbx_strand_id
1 'polypeptide(L)' 'PADGDLVFALATGKSGIELTADAAIDLYATAGATMARAISRGVHAATPASGDLFPVWSSR' A
#
# COMPACT_ATOMS: atom_id res chain seq x y z
N PRO A 1 17.47 -14.29 -3.66
CA PRO A 1 16.12 -13.71 -3.94
C PRO A 1 15.08 -14.37 -3.01
N ALA A 2 14.58 -13.65 -2.00
CA ALA A 2 13.71 -14.22 -0.96
C ALA A 2 12.25 -13.74 -1.05
N ASP A 3 12.03 -12.48 -1.45
CA ASP A 3 10.69 -11.90 -1.48
C ASP A 3 10.07 -11.91 -2.89
N GLY A 4 8.78 -12.24 -2.95
CA GLY A 4 7.96 -12.35 -4.17
C GLY A 4 6.96 -11.20 -4.31
N ASP A 5 7.40 -9.97 -4.06
CA ASP A 5 6.52 -8.80 -4.00
C ASP A 5 5.80 -8.54 -5.34
N LEU A 6 4.49 -8.32 -5.27
CA LEU A 6 3.63 -8.04 -6.41
C LEU A 6 2.73 -6.84 -6.13
N VAL A 7 2.55 -5.98 -7.12
CA VAL A 7 1.61 -4.84 -7.07
C VAL A 7 0.70 -4.91 -8.29
N PHE A 8 -0.62 -4.88 -8.03
CA PHE A 8 -1.64 -4.81 -9.06
C PHE A 8 -2.28 -3.43 -9.08
N ALA A 9 -2.53 -2.90 -10.27
CA ALA A 9 -3.25 -1.65 -10.48
C ALA A 9 -4.58 -1.90 -11.18
N LEU A 10 -5.60 -1.13 -10.82
CA LEU A 10 -6.93 -1.20 -11.41
C LEU A 10 -7.49 0.21 -11.62
N ALA A 11 -8.10 0.43 -12.79
CA ALA A 11 -8.88 1.64 -13.08
C ALA A 11 -10.35 1.26 -13.27
N THR A 12 -11.25 1.93 -12.55
CA THR A 12 -12.70 1.67 -12.66
C THR A 12 -13.34 2.30 -13.91
N GLY A 13 -12.62 3.19 -14.61
CA GLY A 13 -13.09 3.89 -15.81
C GLY A 13 -14.10 5.02 -15.54
N LYS A 14 -14.41 5.35 -14.28
CA LYS A 14 -15.51 6.27 -13.93
C LYS A 14 -15.14 7.76 -13.92
N SER A 15 -13.87 8.13 -13.99
CA SER A 15 -13.44 9.53 -13.83
C SER A 15 -13.70 10.40 -15.05
N GLY A 16 -13.72 9.83 -16.26
CA GLY A 16 -13.77 10.59 -17.52
C GLY A 16 -12.53 11.45 -17.78
N ILE A 17 -11.47 11.29 -16.98
CA ILE A 17 -10.22 12.07 -17.08
C ILE A 17 -9.25 11.33 -17.98
N GLU A 18 -8.77 12.00 -19.02
CA GLU A 18 -7.61 11.56 -19.79
C GLU A 18 -6.33 11.91 -19.04
N LEU A 19 -5.44 10.92 -18.88
CA LEU A 19 -4.22 11.09 -18.09
C LEU A 19 -3.13 11.78 -18.93
N THR A 20 -2.83 13.03 -18.60
CA THR A 20 -1.69 13.75 -19.19
C THR A 20 -0.38 13.33 -18.51
N ALA A 21 0.76 13.59 -19.17
CA ALA A 21 2.08 13.29 -18.61
C ALA A 21 2.34 14.00 -17.27
N ASP A 22 1.95 15.27 -17.17
CA ASP A 22 2.11 16.05 -15.94
C ASP A 22 1.23 15.50 -14.80
N ALA A 23 -0.02 15.15 -15.10
CA ALA A 23 -0.93 14.55 -14.11
C ALA A 23 -0.49 13.15 -13.66
N ALA A 24 0.26 12.43 -14.48
CA ALA A 24 0.80 11.11 -14.12
C ALA A 24 1.82 11.18 -12.97
N ILE A 25 2.59 12.28 -12.87
CA ILE A 25 3.55 12.48 -11.78
C ILE A 25 2.83 12.46 -10.42
N ASP A 26 1.78 13.28 -10.28
CA ASP A 26 0.98 13.35 -9.06
C ASP A 26 0.25 12.04 -8.77
N LEU A 27 -0.26 11.37 -9.82
CA LEU A 27 -0.91 10.06 -9.68
C LEU A 27 0.04 9.02 -9.10
N TYR A 28 1.26 8.89 -9.64
CA TYR A 28 2.23 7.90 -9.18
C TYR A 28 2.77 8.23 -7.78
N ALA A 29 3.02 9.50 -7.48
CA ALA A 29 3.40 9.94 -6.14
C ALA A 29 2.29 9.59 -5.12
N THR A 30 1.03 9.84 -5.48
CA THR A 30 -0.12 9.52 -4.63
C THR A 30 -0.29 8.01 -4.47
N ALA A 31 -0.08 7.21 -5.52
CA ALA A 31 -0.13 5.75 -5.46
C ALA A 31 0.92 5.18 -4.51
N GLY A 32 2.18 5.63 -4.63
CA GLY A 32 3.27 5.23 -3.73
C GLY A 32 2.99 5.60 -2.27
N ALA A 33 2.58 6.85 -2.03
CA ALA A 33 2.20 7.30 -0.68
C ALA A 33 1.01 6.52 -0.12
N THR A 34 0.04 6.13 -0.96
CA THR A 34 -1.11 5.32 -0.56
C THR A 34 -0.69 3.91 -0.16
N MET A 35 0.18 3.27 -0.93
CA MET A 35 0.72 1.95 -0.61
C MET A 35 1.52 1.98 0.70
N ALA A 36 2.40 2.96 0.89
CA ALA A 36 3.16 3.11 2.14
C ALA A 36 2.24 3.24 3.36
N ARG A 37 1.20 4.09 3.27
CA ARG A 37 0.20 4.23 4.33
C ARG A 37 -0.58 2.93 4.57
N ALA A 38 -0.91 2.17 3.53
CA ALA A 38 -1.62 0.91 3.67
C ALA A 38 -0.78 -0.12 4.44
N ILE A 39 0.51 -0.25 4.10
CA ILE A 39 1.46 -1.12 4.82
C ILE A 39 1.59 -0.69 6.27
N SER A 40 1.83 0.61 6.54
CA SER A 40 1.94 1.11 7.92
C SER A 40 0.66 0.90 8.73
N ARG A 41 -0.51 1.06 8.10
CA ARG A 41 -1.81 0.78 8.74
C ARG A 41 -1.98 -0.71 9.03
N GLY A 42 -1.55 -1.59 8.14
CA GLY A 42 -1.53 -3.04 8.38
C GLY A 42 -0.69 -3.41 9.59
N VAL A 43 0.52 -2.86 9.70
CA VAL A 43 1.40 -3.06 10.86
C VAL A 43 0.77 -2.52 12.15
N HIS A 44 0.20 -1.31 12.10
CA HIS A 44 -0.42 -0.68 13.26
C HIS A 44 -1.69 -1.41 13.73
N ALA A 45 -2.51 -1.90 12.81
CA ALA A 45 -3.78 -2.57 13.11
C ALA A 45 -3.62 -4.07 13.45
N ALA A 46 -2.41 -4.62 13.33
CA ALA A 46 -2.14 -6.02 13.64
C ALA A 46 -2.46 -6.33 15.12
N THR A 47 -3.06 -7.49 15.36
CA THR A 47 -3.32 -8.05 16.69
C THR A 47 -2.48 -9.31 16.90
N PRO A 48 -1.99 -9.59 18.12
CA PRO A 48 -1.19 -10.78 18.37
C PRO A 48 -1.94 -12.07 18.01
N ALA A 49 -1.23 -13.03 17.43
CA ALA A 49 -1.71 -14.38 17.18
C ALA A 49 -0.79 -15.43 17.81
N SER A 50 -1.35 -16.58 18.16
CA SER A 50 -0.58 -17.70 18.72
C SER A 50 0.43 -18.19 17.69
N GLY A 51 1.71 -18.25 18.08
CA GLY A 51 2.80 -18.70 17.22
C GLY A 51 3.47 -17.60 16.40
N ASP A 52 3.09 -16.33 16.57
CA ASP A 52 3.81 -15.21 15.97
C ASP A 52 5.28 -15.21 16.38
N LEU A 53 6.18 -15.06 15.39
CA LEU A 53 7.63 -15.03 15.62
C LEU A 53 8.08 -13.75 16.34
N PHE A 54 7.28 -12.69 16.26
CA PHE A 54 7.58 -11.36 16.80
C PHE A 54 6.32 -10.70 17.37
N PRO A 55 6.45 -9.83 18.38
CA PRO A 55 5.31 -9.06 18.88
C PRO A 55 4.80 -8.08 17.83
N VAL A 56 3.50 -7.78 17.87
CA VAL A 56 2.91 -6.68 17.10
C VAL A 56 3.52 -5.34 17.53
N TRP A 57 3.46 -4.35 16.64
CA TRP A 57 4.09 -3.04 16.89
C TRP A 57 3.51 -2.32 18.12
N SER A 58 2.19 -2.39 18.33
CA SER A 58 1.48 -1.70 19.40
C SER A 58 1.72 -2.26 20.81
N SER A 59 2.36 -3.42 20.93
CA SER A 59 2.72 -4.02 22.22
C SER A 59 4.16 -3.72 22.64
N ARG A 60 4.83 -2.79 21.95
CA ARG A 60 6.16 -2.28 22.29
C ARG A 60 6.05 -0.95 23.03
#